data_AF-A0A132H6N8-F1
#
_entry.id   AF-A0A132H6N8-F1
#
_cell.length_a   1.000
_cell.length_b   1.000
_cell.length_c   1.000
_cell.angle_alpha   90.00
_cell.angle_beta   90.00
_cell.angle_gamma   90.00
#
_symmetry.space_group_name_H-M   'P 1'
#
loop_
_entity.id
_entity.type
_entity.pdbx_description
1 polymer ?
#
loop_
_entity_poly.entity_id
_entity_poly.type
_entity_poly.pdbx_seq_one_letter_code
_entity_poly.pdbx_strand_id
1 'polypeptide(L)'
;MAKEEMKIGEVSKPRFEFRSFGQCFCEAHKRMARLSMPVPEKVWERLSDEIYIISRKNDINNTKIRDGKMDIKTFVQSVDGLEQWNPLMKGEFPISREVLEKEVFPAFMVEMPKLTKDTYTYDEFIAMVKANPDLAAVRVHKRRFGYMVNDTICEFGEVLINGAKVVTINSESTEIEDIKKTIKDCGLEGVENINYLQAIKRVIGMSDKPLANE
;
A
#
# COMPACT_ATOMS: atom_id res chain seq x y z
N MET A 1 -10.99 -21.45 22.74
CA MET A 1 -11.14 -21.75 21.30
C MET A 1 -9.74 -21.71 20.71
N ALA A 2 -9.34 -22.71 19.92
CA ALA A 2 -8.04 -22.67 19.27
C ALA A 2 -8.00 -21.47 18.31
N LYS A 3 -6.93 -20.66 18.38
CA LYS A 3 -6.68 -19.54 17.48
C LYS A 3 -6.54 -20.14 16.07
N GLU A 4 -7.33 -19.67 15.09
CA GLU A 4 -7.12 -20.09 13.70
C GLU A 4 -5.72 -19.65 13.27
N GLU A 5 -4.88 -20.59 12.84
CA GLU A 5 -3.52 -20.30 12.40
C GLU A 5 -3.53 -19.43 11.15
N MET A 6 -2.86 -18.28 11.19
CA MET A 6 -2.76 -17.37 10.06
C MET A 6 -1.84 -17.95 8.98
N LYS A 7 -2.38 -18.18 7.78
CA LYS A 7 -1.61 -18.66 6.63
C LYS A 7 -1.21 -17.53 5.70
N ILE A 8 0.09 -17.45 5.41
CA ILE A 8 0.64 -16.46 4.47
C ILE A 8 0.28 -16.80 3.02
N GLY A 9 -0.46 -15.89 2.37
CA GLY A 9 -0.86 -16.01 0.97
C GLY A 9 -2.27 -16.54 0.70
N GLU A 10 -3.13 -16.63 1.72
CA GLU A 10 -4.56 -16.94 1.58
C GLU A 10 -5.45 -15.71 1.79
N VAL A 11 -6.67 -15.72 1.24
CA VAL A 11 -7.66 -14.65 1.42
C VAL A 11 -8.25 -14.76 2.83
N SER A 12 -8.08 -13.73 3.65
CA SER A 12 -8.63 -13.69 5.01
C SER A 12 -9.52 -12.46 5.23
N LYS A 13 -10.14 -12.39 6.41
CA LYS A 13 -10.81 -11.20 6.97
C LYS A 13 -9.94 -9.93 6.85
N PRO A 14 -10.55 -8.74 6.80
CA PRO A 14 -9.82 -7.46 6.81
C PRO A 14 -8.86 -7.38 8.00
N ARG A 15 -7.63 -6.94 7.74
CA ARG A 15 -6.55 -6.91 8.74
C ARG A 15 -6.24 -5.48 9.13
N PHE A 16 -5.79 -5.33 10.37
CA PHE A 16 -5.07 -4.15 10.80
C PHE A 16 -3.63 -4.23 10.30
N GLU A 17 -3.07 -3.09 9.93
CA GLU A 17 -1.74 -2.95 9.37
C GLU A 17 -0.98 -1.87 10.14
N PHE A 18 0.21 -2.24 10.62
CA PHE A 18 1.29 -1.32 10.82
C PHE A 18 2.15 -1.32 9.55
N ARG A 19 2.41 -0.16 8.98
CA ARG A 19 3.39 0.03 7.93
C ARG A 19 4.13 1.33 8.16
N SER A 20 5.41 1.35 7.81
CA SER A 20 6.14 2.61 7.77
C SER A 20 7.10 2.67 6.59
N PHE A 21 7.63 3.86 6.35
CA PHE A 21 8.57 4.17 5.28
C PHE A 21 9.70 5.06 5.78
N GLY A 22 10.91 4.84 5.28
CA GLY A 22 12.13 5.53 5.70
C GLY A 22 13.32 5.19 4.81
N GLN A 23 14.50 5.72 5.14
CA GLN A 23 15.75 5.43 4.45
C GLN A 23 16.35 4.07 4.87
N CYS A 24 16.16 3.66 6.13
CA CYS A 24 16.67 2.38 6.64
C CYS A 24 15.86 1.88 7.84
N PHE A 25 15.42 0.63 7.75
CA PHE A 25 14.90 -0.14 8.89
C PHE A 25 15.83 -1.32 9.20
N CYS A 26 17.14 -1.12 9.07
CA CYS A 26 18.11 -2.21 8.99
C CYS A 26 18.15 -3.08 10.26
N GLU A 27 18.10 -2.46 11.45
CA GLU A 27 18.04 -3.22 12.71
C GLU A 27 16.68 -3.91 12.91
N ALA A 28 15.57 -3.25 12.55
CA ALA A 28 14.25 -3.85 12.63
C ALA A 28 14.09 -5.02 11.64
N HIS A 29 14.65 -4.89 10.43
CA HIS A 29 14.67 -5.95 9.43
C HIS A 29 15.51 -7.15 9.89
N LYS A 30 16.69 -6.92 10.48
CA LYS A 30 17.49 -8.00 11.08
C LYS A 30 16.73 -8.73 12.18
N ARG A 31 16.03 -8.00 13.06
CA ARG A 31 15.20 -8.60 14.12
C ARG A 31 14.04 -9.39 13.52
N MET A 32 13.30 -8.81 12.59
CA MET A 32 12.20 -9.47 11.88
C MET A 32 12.65 -10.77 11.21
N ALA A 33 13.79 -10.77 10.51
CA ALA A 33 14.34 -11.96 9.89
C ALA A 33 14.75 -13.04 10.91
N ARG A 34 15.31 -12.65 12.06
CA ARG A 34 15.70 -13.59 13.14
C ARG A 34 14.51 -14.18 13.89
N LEU A 35 13.44 -13.40 14.05
CA LEU A 35 12.23 -13.80 14.75
C LEU A 35 11.25 -14.55 13.84
N SER A 36 11.45 -14.51 12.52
CA SER A 36 10.52 -15.09 11.58
C SER A 36 10.45 -16.61 11.71
N MET A 37 9.23 -17.12 11.75
CA MET A 37 8.96 -18.53 11.50
C MET A 37 9.19 -18.87 10.01
N PRO A 38 9.35 -20.15 9.66
CA PRO A 38 9.43 -20.57 8.26
C PRO A 38 8.22 -20.11 7.46
N VAL A 39 8.47 -19.54 6.27
CA VAL A 39 7.44 -19.13 5.31
C VAL A 39 7.67 -19.81 3.96
N PRO A 40 6.64 -20.00 3.13
CA PRO A 40 6.78 -20.59 1.80
C PRO A 40 7.78 -19.83 0.91
N GLU A 41 8.54 -20.54 0.09
CA GLU A 41 9.56 -19.96 -0.80
C GLU A 41 9.00 -18.87 -1.73
N LYS A 42 7.77 -19.05 -2.21
CA LYS A 42 7.06 -18.07 -3.06
C LYS A 42 6.88 -16.67 -2.42
N VAL A 43 7.12 -16.52 -1.11
CA VAL A 43 7.07 -15.23 -0.42
C VAL A 43 8.43 -14.76 0.12
N TRP A 44 9.51 -15.53 -0.06
CA TRP A 44 10.86 -15.12 0.36
C TRP A 44 11.29 -13.84 -0.33
N GLU A 45 11.06 -13.75 -1.63
CA GLU A 45 11.34 -12.58 -2.42
C GLU A 45 10.30 -12.43 -3.53
N ARG A 46 9.79 -11.21 -3.70
CA ARG A 46 8.81 -10.87 -4.76
C ARG A 46 9.15 -9.52 -5.37
N LEU A 47 9.07 -9.46 -6.69
CA LEU A 47 9.20 -8.24 -7.47
C LEU A 47 7.84 -7.82 -8.00
N SER A 48 7.61 -6.51 -8.10
CA SER A 48 6.42 -5.97 -8.75
C SER A 48 6.64 -4.55 -9.23
N ASP A 49 6.17 -4.27 -10.44
CA ASP A 49 6.08 -2.93 -11.01
C ASP A 49 4.63 -2.46 -10.97
N GLU A 50 4.40 -1.30 -10.38
CA GLU A 50 3.07 -0.75 -10.13
C GLU A 50 3.02 0.73 -10.53
N ILE A 51 1.85 1.20 -10.95
CA ILE A 51 1.57 2.62 -11.11
C ILE A 51 0.57 3.04 -10.03
N TYR A 52 0.98 3.96 -9.17
CA TYR A 52 0.10 4.57 -8.19
C TYR A 52 -0.54 5.82 -8.77
N ILE A 53 -1.84 5.98 -8.57
CA ILE A 53 -2.54 7.22 -8.90
C ILE A 53 -2.74 8.00 -7.61
N ILE A 54 -2.00 9.09 -7.48
CA ILE A 54 -1.95 9.91 -6.28
C ILE A 54 -2.75 11.17 -6.53
N SER A 55 -3.69 11.46 -5.62
CA SER A 55 -4.46 12.70 -5.63
C SER A 55 -4.04 13.60 -4.47
N ARG A 56 -3.88 14.90 -4.74
CA ARG A 56 -3.67 15.91 -3.69
C ARG A 56 -4.86 16.01 -2.73
N LYS A 57 -6.07 15.71 -3.20
CA LYS A 57 -7.34 15.92 -2.49
C LYS A 57 -7.86 14.70 -1.73
N ASN A 58 -7.17 13.56 -1.83
CA ASN A 58 -7.62 12.31 -1.21
C ASN A 58 -6.51 11.70 -0.34
N ASP A 59 -6.87 11.33 0.88
CA ASP A 59 -6.01 10.61 1.84
C ASP A 59 -6.59 9.27 2.30
N ILE A 60 -7.73 8.86 1.73
CA ILE A 60 -8.48 7.68 2.21
C ILE A 60 -8.57 6.55 1.18
N ASN A 61 -8.33 6.82 -0.10
CA ASN A 61 -8.38 5.82 -1.17
C ASN A 61 -7.00 5.61 -1.78
N ASN A 62 -6.50 4.40 -1.73
CA ASN A 62 -5.23 4.02 -2.34
C ASN A 62 -5.49 3.31 -3.67
N THR A 63 -5.11 3.96 -4.76
CA THR A 63 -5.30 3.43 -6.11
C THR A 63 -3.97 3.03 -6.73
N LYS A 64 -3.91 1.80 -7.19
CA LYS A 64 -2.77 1.25 -7.92
C LYS A 64 -3.21 0.49 -9.16
N ILE A 65 -2.33 0.45 -10.15
CA ILE A 65 -2.47 -0.36 -11.35
C ILE A 65 -1.28 -1.31 -11.42
N ARG A 66 -1.57 -2.61 -11.62
CA ARG A 66 -0.57 -3.66 -11.80
C ARG A 66 -1.12 -4.73 -12.74
N ASP A 67 -0.28 -5.22 -13.65
CA ASP A 67 -0.64 -6.29 -14.61
C ASP A 67 -1.93 -5.97 -15.40
N GLY A 68 -2.14 -4.70 -15.79
CA GLY A 68 -3.33 -4.25 -16.51
C GLY A 68 -4.60 -4.15 -15.66
N LYS A 69 -4.50 -4.32 -14.33
CA LYS A 69 -5.64 -4.26 -13.41
C LYS A 69 -5.50 -3.08 -12.44
N MET A 70 -6.59 -2.37 -12.23
CA MET A 70 -6.72 -1.33 -11.21
C MET A 70 -7.30 -1.93 -9.92
N ASP A 71 -6.71 -1.58 -8.79
CA ASP A 71 -7.17 -1.92 -7.43
C ASP A 71 -7.29 -0.60 -6.66
N ILE A 72 -8.49 -0.32 -6.15
CA ILE A 72 -8.71 0.79 -5.20
C ILE A 72 -9.05 0.17 -3.86
N LYS A 73 -8.27 0.55 -2.84
CA LYS A 73 -8.57 0.23 -1.45
C LYS A 73 -8.98 1.48 -0.71
N THR A 74 -9.95 1.37 0.17
CA THR A 74 -10.41 2.48 1.00
C THR A 74 -10.06 2.23 2.46
N PHE A 75 -9.67 3.29 3.15
CA PHE A 75 -9.45 3.32 4.58
C PHE A 75 -10.78 3.09 5.30
N VAL A 76 -10.80 2.17 6.25
CA VAL A 76 -12.01 1.81 7.00
C VAL A 76 -12.01 2.49 8.35
N GLN A 77 -10.97 2.22 9.13
CA GLN A 77 -10.84 2.70 10.50
C GLN A 77 -9.38 2.61 10.95
N SER A 78 -9.08 3.30 12.05
CA SER A 78 -7.84 3.18 12.80
C SER A 78 -8.16 2.81 14.24
N VAL A 79 -7.53 1.76 14.75
CA VAL A 79 -7.64 1.34 16.16
C VAL A 79 -6.24 1.22 16.70
N ASP A 80 -5.96 1.91 17.82
CA ASP A 80 -4.63 2.00 18.43
C ASP A 80 -3.52 2.44 17.45
N GLY A 81 -3.88 3.30 16.49
CA GLY A 81 -2.98 3.79 15.45
C GLY A 81 -2.69 2.79 14.33
N LEU A 82 -3.31 1.60 14.34
CA LEU A 82 -3.22 0.61 13.27
C LEU A 82 -4.36 0.80 12.26
N GLU A 83 -4.02 0.85 10.98
CA GLU A 83 -4.98 1.12 9.92
C GLU A 83 -5.63 -0.17 9.41
N GLN A 84 -6.92 -0.13 9.10
CA GLN A 84 -7.62 -1.21 8.42
C GLN A 84 -8.13 -0.74 7.05
N TRP A 85 -7.91 -1.57 6.03
CA TRP A 85 -8.20 -1.25 4.63
C TRP A 85 -9.11 -2.30 4.00
N ASN A 86 -10.07 -1.86 3.19
CA ASN A 86 -10.95 -2.75 2.43
C ASN A 86 -10.81 -2.52 0.92
N PRO A 87 -10.94 -3.57 0.08
CA PRO A 87 -11.12 -3.40 -1.36
C PRO A 87 -12.39 -2.59 -1.63
N LEU A 88 -12.26 -1.47 -2.32
CA LEU A 88 -13.38 -0.69 -2.82
C LEU A 88 -13.82 -1.21 -4.19
N MET A 89 -12.86 -1.43 -5.09
CA MET A 89 -13.11 -1.95 -6.43
C MET A 89 -11.90 -2.66 -7.02
N LYS A 90 -12.16 -3.56 -7.98
CA LYS A 90 -11.17 -4.10 -8.90
C LYS A 90 -11.67 -3.93 -10.34
N GLY A 91 -10.82 -3.39 -11.20
CA GLY A 91 -11.15 -3.10 -12.59
C GLY A 91 -10.03 -3.55 -13.50
N GLU A 92 -10.35 -3.80 -14.76
CA GLU A 92 -9.39 -4.14 -15.80
C GLU A 92 -9.50 -3.13 -16.94
N PHE A 93 -8.42 -2.96 -17.70
CA PHE A 93 -8.45 -2.12 -18.90
C PHE A 93 -8.84 -2.94 -20.14
N PRO A 94 -9.63 -2.38 -21.07
CA PRO A 94 -10.19 -1.02 -21.06
C PRO A 94 -11.31 -0.85 -20.01
N ILE A 95 -11.30 0.29 -19.33
CA ILE A 95 -12.25 0.61 -18.25
C ILE A 95 -13.46 1.35 -18.80
N SER A 96 -14.66 1.05 -18.30
CA SER A 96 -15.88 1.69 -18.77
C SER A 96 -16.05 3.11 -18.23
N ARG A 97 -16.76 3.95 -18.98
CA ARG A 97 -17.19 5.29 -18.54
C ARG A 97 -17.91 5.23 -17.20
N GLU A 98 -18.83 4.28 -17.04
CA GLU A 98 -19.62 4.14 -15.83
C GLU A 98 -18.76 3.88 -14.59
N VAL A 99 -17.74 3.02 -14.69
CA VAL A 99 -16.81 2.74 -13.58
C VAL A 99 -15.94 3.96 -13.28
N LEU A 100 -15.48 4.68 -14.32
CA LEU A 100 -14.76 5.94 -14.12
C LEU A 100 -15.62 6.97 -13.36
N GLU A 101 -16.89 7.09 -13.74
CA GLU A 101 -17.85 8.04 -13.19
C GLU A 101 -18.25 7.73 -11.75
N LYS A 102 -18.54 6.46 -11.46
CA LYS A 102 -19.12 6.05 -10.17
C LYS A 102 -18.10 5.65 -9.12
N GLU A 103 -16.92 5.18 -9.53
CA GLU A 103 -15.96 4.55 -8.62
C GLU A 103 -14.60 5.25 -8.63
N VAL A 104 -13.98 5.42 -9.81
CA VAL A 104 -12.56 5.81 -9.90
C VAL A 104 -12.32 7.28 -9.55
N PHE A 105 -12.95 8.21 -10.25
CA PHE A 105 -12.75 9.64 -9.99
C PHE A 105 -13.37 10.12 -8.68
N PRO A 106 -14.54 9.60 -8.22
CA PRO A 106 -15.00 9.85 -6.86
C PRO A 106 -13.97 9.42 -5.81
N ALA A 107 -13.30 8.28 -6.00
CA ALA A 107 -12.23 7.84 -5.09
C ALA A 107 -11.04 8.81 -5.06
N PHE A 108 -10.75 9.49 -6.18
CA PHE A 108 -9.71 10.51 -6.26
C PHE A 108 -10.11 11.85 -5.63
N MET A 109 -11.40 12.11 -5.42
CA MET A 109 -11.92 13.38 -4.90
C MET A 109 -11.50 14.59 -5.75
N VAL A 110 -11.43 14.41 -7.06
CA VAL A 110 -11.15 15.48 -8.03
C VAL A 110 -12.32 15.68 -8.98
N GLU A 111 -12.32 16.79 -9.69
CA GLU A 111 -13.32 17.04 -10.73
C GLU A 111 -13.18 16.02 -11.87
N MET A 112 -14.32 15.49 -12.31
CA MET A 112 -14.40 14.52 -13.39
C MET A 112 -14.06 15.19 -14.73
N PRO A 113 -13.12 14.66 -15.52
CA PRO A 113 -12.93 15.13 -16.88
C PRO A 113 -14.14 14.79 -17.74
N LYS A 114 -14.41 15.59 -18.77
CA LYS A 114 -15.49 15.28 -19.71
C LYS A 114 -15.19 13.98 -20.47
N LEU A 115 -16.02 12.96 -20.25
CA LEU A 115 -15.90 11.67 -20.92
C LEU A 115 -16.73 11.68 -22.23
N THR A 116 -16.12 11.27 -23.35
CA THR A 116 -16.77 11.21 -24.67
C THR A 116 -16.86 9.79 -25.24
N LYS A 117 -16.16 8.82 -24.64
CA LYS A 117 -16.13 7.40 -25.03
C LYS A 117 -16.79 6.53 -23.97
N ASP A 118 -17.30 5.37 -24.37
CA ASP A 118 -17.91 4.39 -23.46
C ASP A 118 -16.88 3.55 -22.72
N THR A 119 -15.67 3.41 -23.29
CA THR A 119 -14.53 2.76 -22.67
C THR A 119 -13.24 3.53 -22.94
N TYR A 120 -12.27 3.36 -22.05
CA TYR A 120 -10.96 3.99 -22.12
C TYR A 120 -9.86 2.96 -21.94
N THR A 121 -8.86 2.99 -22.81
CA THR A 121 -7.66 2.17 -22.66
C THR A 121 -6.82 2.65 -21.48
N TYR A 122 -5.83 1.83 -21.09
CA TYR A 122 -4.85 2.21 -20.08
C TYR A 122 -4.16 3.54 -20.43
N ASP A 123 -3.69 3.69 -21.68
CA ASP A 123 -2.96 4.89 -22.10
C ASP A 123 -3.84 6.14 -22.08
N GLU A 124 -5.10 6.02 -22.48
CA GLU A 124 -6.07 7.12 -22.41
C GLU A 124 -6.37 7.51 -20.96
N PHE A 125 -6.51 6.52 -20.07
CA PHE A 125 -6.67 6.77 -18.64
C PHE A 125 -5.45 7.49 -18.04
N ILE A 126 -4.24 7.04 -18.35
CA ILE A 126 -3.02 7.70 -17.88
C ILE A 126 -2.88 9.12 -18.46
N ALA A 127 -3.31 9.34 -19.71
CA ALA A 127 -3.36 10.69 -20.29
C ALA A 127 -4.33 11.61 -19.52
N MET A 128 -5.51 11.11 -19.15
CA MET A 128 -6.46 11.85 -18.30
C MET A 128 -5.87 12.19 -16.93
N VAL A 129 -5.17 11.24 -16.30
CA VAL A 129 -4.49 11.47 -15.01
C VAL A 129 -3.42 12.56 -15.14
N LYS A 130 -2.57 12.51 -16.17
CA LYS A 130 -1.50 13.49 -16.39
C LYS A 130 -2.01 14.88 -16.75
N ALA A 131 -3.19 14.98 -17.37
CA ALA A 131 -3.82 16.26 -17.69
C ALA A 131 -4.45 16.95 -16.47
N ASN A 132 -4.71 16.21 -15.39
CA ASN A 132 -5.30 16.75 -14.17
C ASN A 132 -4.20 17.27 -13.21
N PRO A 133 -4.20 18.56 -12.84
CA PRO A 133 -3.14 19.14 -12.00
C PRO A 133 -3.13 18.62 -10.55
N ASP A 134 -4.23 18.04 -10.08
CA ASP A 134 -4.35 17.47 -8.74
C ASP A 134 -3.93 16.00 -8.68
N LEU A 135 -3.67 15.36 -9.83
CA LEU A 135 -3.31 13.94 -9.91
C LEU A 135 -1.86 13.73 -10.37
N ALA A 136 -1.28 12.62 -9.95
CA ALA A 136 0.01 12.14 -10.44
C ALA A 136 -0.03 10.62 -10.65
N ALA A 137 0.47 10.18 -11.81
CA ALA A 137 0.78 8.77 -12.06
C ALA A 137 2.25 8.51 -11.65
N VAL A 138 2.45 7.73 -10.58
CA VAL A 138 3.75 7.51 -9.96
C VAL A 138 4.20 6.08 -10.19
N ARG A 139 5.40 5.89 -10.76
CA ARG A 139 5.99 4.56 -10.94
C ARG A 139 6.55 4.06 -9.62
N VAL A 140 6.17 2.84 -9.24
CA VAL A 140 6.63 2.21 -8.02
C VAL A 140 7.13 0.81 -8.33
N HIS A 141 8.44 0.61 -8.25
CA HIS A 141 9.06 -0.71 -8.29
C HIS A 141 9.28 -1.21 -6.87
N LYS A 142 8.97 -2.47 -6.59
CA LYS A 142 9.07 -3.05 -5.25
C LYS A 142 9.81 -4.37 -5.30
N ARG A 143 10.79 -4.50 -4.40
CA ARG A 143 11.42 -5.77 -4.03
C ARG A 143 11.08 -6.06 -2.57
N ARG A 144 10.36 -7.15 -2.33
CA ARG A 144 9.71 -7.42 -1.03
C ARG A 144 10.08 -8.79 -0.50
N PHE A 145 10.31 -8.87 0.80
CA PHE A 145 10.69 -10.06 1.53
C PHE A 145 9.65 -10.34 2.60
N GLY A 146 9.02 -11.52 2.54
CA GLY A 146 7.96 -11.93 3.46
C GLY A 146 8.50 -12.64 4.69
N TYR A 147 7.89 -12.37 5.84
CA TYR A 147 8.22 -12.95 7.14
C TYR A 147 6.93 -13.27 7.92
N MET A 148 7.05 -14.05 8.99
CA MET A 148 5.96 -14.34 9.91
C MET A 148 6.47 -14.22 11.35
N VAL A 149 6.06 -13.18 12.07
CA VAL A 149 6.52 -12.91 13.46
C VAL A 149 5.29 -12.77 14.35
N ASN A 150 5.24 -13.46 15.49
CA ASN A 150 4.12 -13.40 16.45
C ASN A 150 2.72 -13.54 15.80
N ASP A 151 2.52 -14.52 14.91
CA ASP A 151 1.26 -14.71 14.16
C ASP A 151 0.83 -13.52 13.27
N THR A 152 1.77 -12.63 12.93
CA THR A 152 1.56 -11.52 12.00
C THR A 152 2.27 -11.76 10.69
N ILE A 153 1.63 -11.41 9.58
CA ILE A 153 2.31 -11.35 8.29
C ILE A 153 3.17 -10.10 8.29
N CYS A 154 4.47 -10.30 8.09
CA CYS A 154 5.43 -9.23 8.04
C CYS A 154 6.03 -9.10 6.64
N GLU A 155 6.40 -7.88 6.28
CA GLU A 155 7.08 -7.60 5.00
C GLU A 155 8.12 -6.51 5.21
N PHE A 156 9.33 -6.75 4.70
CA PHE A 156 10.31 -5.70 4.43
C PHE A 156 10.38 -5.47 2.93
N GLY A 157 10.50 -4.22 2.49
CA GLY A 157 10.57 -3.92 1.06
C GLY A 157 11.50 -2.78 0.72
N GLU A 158 12.27 -2.96 -0.34
CA GLU A 158 12.94 -1.87 -1.05
C GLU A 158 11.99 -1.34 -2.13
N VAL A 159 11.73 -0.04 -2.12
CA VAL A 159 10.74 0.60 -2.97
C VAL A 159 11.40 1.74 -3.74
N LEU A 160 11.27 1.74 -5.06
CA LEU A 160 11.69 2.84 -5.91
C LEU A 160 10.45 3.63 -6.32
N ILE A 161 10.30 4.85 -5.80
CA ILE A 161 9.21 5.78 -6.13
C ILE A 161 9.76 6.77 -7.16
N ASN A 162 9.34 6.64 -8.43
CA ASN A 162 9.93 7.34 -9.56
C ASN A 162 11.47 7.23 -9.64
N GLY A 163 12.04 6.15 -9.11
CA GLY A 163 13.49 5.92 -9.02
C GLY A 163 14.13 6.35 -7.70
N ALA A 164 13.45 7.15 -6.86
CA ALA A 164 13.93 7.47 -5.52
C ALA A 164 13.76 6.24 -4.61
N LYS A 165 14.86 5.76 -4.03
CA LYS A 165 14.83 4.60 -3.14
C LYS A 165 14.34 5.00 -1.75
N VAL A 166 13.35 4.26 -1.26
CA VAL A 166 12.94 4.22 0.15
C VAL A 166 12.78 2.76 0.58
N VAL A 167 12.66 2.54 1.87
CA VAL A 167 12.43 1.24 2.47
C VAL A 167 11.10 1.25 3.20
N THR A 168 10.38 0.14 3.16
CA THR A 168 9.15 -0.08 3.92
C THR A 168 9.25 -1.31 4.80
N ILE A 169 8.56 -1.26 5.93
CA ILE A 169 8.41 -2.39 6.86
C ILE A 169 6.95 -2.45 7.31
N ASN A 170 6.39 -3.66 7.42
CA ASN A 170 4.98 -3.90 7.77
C ASN A 170 4.86 -5.09 8.74
N SER A 171 3.88 -4.99 9.63
CA SER A 171 3.22 -6.11 10.32
C SER A 171 1.68 -6.01 10.20
N GLU A 172 1.01 -7.05 9.71
CA GLU A 172 -0.46 -7.11 9.58
C GLU A 172 -1.06 -8.37 10.24
N SER A 173 -2.24 -8.21 10.85
CA SER A 173 -3.00 -9.29 11.49
C SER A 173 -4.47 -8.88 11.69
N THR A 174 -5.35 -9.87 11.96
CA THR A 174 -6.68 -9.58 12.51
C THR A 174 -6.63 -9.21 13.98
N GLU A 175 -5.55 -9.58 14.68
CA GLU A 175 -5.36 -9.37 16.11
C GLU A 175 -4.38 -8.20 16.35
N ILE A 176 -4.88 -7.13 16.95
CA ILE A 176 -4.09 -5.91 17.24
C ILE A 176 -2.91 -6.20 18.18
N GLU A 177 -3.12 -7.06 19.18
CA GLU A 177 -2.10 -7.36 20.19
C GLU A 177 -0.90 -8.12 19.60
N ASP A 178 -1.12 -8.96 18.58
CA ASP A 178 -0.05 -9.62 17.85
C ASP A 178 0.83 -8.58 17.11
N ILE A 179 0.19 -7.59 16.47
CA ILE A 179 0.90 -6.50 15.77
C ILE A 179 1.70 -5.65 16.76
N LYS A 180 1.10 -5.26 17.89
CA LYS A 180 1.81 -4.50 18.93
C LYS A 180 3.02 -5.25 19.46
N LYS A 181 2.89 -6.56 19.69
CA LYS A 181 4.02 -7.41 20.10
C LYS A 181 5.11 -7.44 19.03
N THR A 182 4.75 -7.60 17.75
CA THR A 182 5.71 -7.55 16.63
C THR A 182 6.41 -6.20 16.52
N ILE A 183 5.69 -5.09 16.65
CA ILE A 183 6.27 -3.74 16.66
C ILE A 183 7.34 -3.64 17.75
N LYS A 184 7.01 -4.07 18.97
CA LYS A 184 7.93 -4.06 20.11
C LYS A 184 9.16 -4.93 19.88
N ASP A 185 8.96 -6.20 19.53
CA ASP A 185 10.05 -7.16 19.37
C ASP A 185 10.98 -6.78 18.21
N CYS A 186 10.44 -6.19 17.13
CA CYS A 186 11.23 -5.68 16.01
C CYS A 186 11.87 -4.30 16.29
N GLY A 187 11.59 -3.65 17.42
CA GLY A 187 12.15 -2.34 17.76
C GLY A 187 11.58 -1.19 16.91
N LEU A 188 10.28 -1.25 16.62
CA LEU A 188 9.53 -0.26 15.83
C LEU A 188 8.63 0.63 16.71
N GLU A 189 8.76 0.57 18.04
CA GLU A 189 8.00 1.45 18.95
C GLU A 189 8.33 2.92 18.66
N GLY A 190 7.28 3.75 18.58
CA GLY A 190 7.40 5.18 18.27
C GLY A 190 7.57 5.52 16.78
N VAL A 191 7.71 4.53 15.91
CA VAL A 191 7.73 4.74 14.44
C VAL A 191 6.33 5.11 13.96
N GLU A 192 6.21 6.17 13.17
CA GLU A 192 4.93 6.61 12.60
C GLU A 192 4.34 5.54 11.68
N ASN A 193 3.07 5.17 11.91
CA ASN A 193 2.32 4.31 11.00
C ASN A 193 1.85 5.12 9.80
N ILE A 194 2.39 4.81 8.62
CA ILE A 194 2.08 5.49 7.37
C ILE A 194 1.92 4.51 6.22
N ASN A 195 0.97 4.80 5.34
CA ASN A 195 0.67 3.97 4.18
C ASN A 195 1.37 4.48 2.89
N TYR A 196 1.24 3.71 1.81
CA TYR A 196 1.83 4.07 0.50
C TYR A 196 1.37 5.43 -0.03
N LEU A 197 0.11 5.80 0.19
CA LEU A 197 -0.42 7.09 -0.30
C LEU A 197 0.33 8.24 0.36
N GLN A 198 0.48 8.19 1.68
CA GLN A 198 1.23 9.17 2.45
C GLN A 198 2.72 9.16 2.08
N ALA A 199 3.36 8.00 2.04
CA ALA A 199 4.78 7.88 1.71
C ALA A 199 5.09 8.43 0.31
N ILE A 200 4.28 8.10 -0.69
CA ILE A 200 4.47 8.60 -2.05
C ILE A 200 4.27 10.12 -2.09
N LYS A 201 3.24 10.66 -1.43
CA LYS A 201 3.03 12.13 -1.35
C LYS A 201 4.23 12.86 -0.77
N ARG A 202 4.85 12.32 0.29
CA ARG A 202 6.07 12.88 0.90
C ARG A 202 7.23 12.88 -0.11
N VAL A 203 7.47 11.74 -0.77
CA VAL A 203 8.58 11.60 -1.73
C VAL A 203 8.42 12.47 -2.98
N ILE A 204 7.20 12.64 -3.51
CA ILE A 204 6.97 13.46 -4.73
C ILE A 204 6.71 14.94 -4.44
N GLY A 205 6.78 15.38 -3.17
CA GLY A 205 6.59 16.78 -2.78
C GLY A 205 5.13 17.27 -2.78
N MET A 206 4.16 16.36 -2.60
CA MET A 206 2.76 16.73 -2.31
C MET A 206 2.50 16.91 -0.82
N SER A 207 3.39 16.42 0.04
CA SER A 207 3.40 16.67 1.48
C SER A 207 4.82 17.02 1.91
N ASP A 208 4.94 17.94 2.86
CA ASP A 208 6.17 18.41 3.49
C ASP A 208 6.60 17.55 4.70
N LYS A 209 5.80 16.54 5.07
CA LYS A 209 6.12 15.66 6.19
C LYS A 209 7.33 14.77 5.86
N PRO A 210 8.24 14.57 6.83
CA PRO A 210 9.40 13.69 6.64
C PRO A 210 8.98 12.22 6.58
N LEU A 211 9.84 11.33 6.09
CA LEU A 211 9.67 9.89 6.33
C LEU A 211 10.03 9.55 7.79
N ALA A 212 9.76 8.31 8.23
CA ALA A 212 9.97 7.94 9.63
C ALA A 212 11.45 7.99 10.08
N ASN A 213 12.36 7.83 9.13
CA ASN A 213 13.78 8.11 9.29
C ASN A 213 14.31 8.64 7.95
N GLU A 214 14.65 9.92 7.90
CA GLU A 214 15.26 10.59 6.75
C GLU A 214 16.67 11.10 7.06
#